data_AF-A0A958ZD46-F1
#
_entry.id   AF-A0A958ZD46-F1
#
_cell.length_a   1.000
_cell.length_b   1.000
_cell.length_c   1.000
_cell.angle_alpha   90.00
_cell.angle_beta   90.00
_cell.angle_gamma   90.00
#
_symmetry.space_group_name_H-M   'P 1'
#
loop_
_entity.id
_entity.type
_entity.pdbx_description
1 polymer ?
#
loop_
_entity_poly.entity_id
_entity_poly.type
_entity_poly.pdbx_seq_one_letter_code
_entity_poly.pdbx_strand_id
1 'polypeptide(L)' 'MAFDIDMIKKVYSQIAERVDAAKTVVGRPLTLAEKILYAHLWDGKPTEAYERGKDYVDFAPDRVACQ' A
#
# COMPACT_ATOMS: atom_id res chain seq x y z
N MET A 1 -14.32 12.49 -16.99
CA MET A 1 -14.48 12.34 -15.52
C MET A 1 -13.74 11.07 -15.12
N ALA A 2 -12.92 11.08 -14.06
CA ALA A 2 -12.20 9.87 -13.67
C ALA A 2 -13.21 8.81 -13.17
N PHE A 3 -13.12 7.59 -13.69
CA PHE A 3 -13.92 6.45 -13.24
C PHE A 3 -13.57 6.14 -11.78
N ASP A 4 -14.58 5.90 -10.93
CA ASP A 4 -14.47 5.64 -9.49
C ASP A 4 -13.68 6.69 -8.67
N ILE A 5 -14.00 7.97 -8.88
CA ILE A 5 -13.36 9.08 -8.14
C ILE A 5 -13.45 8.95 -6.62
N ASP A 6 -14.54 8.37 -6.09
CA ASP A 6 -14.72 8.20 -4.65
C ASP A 6 -13.80 7.12 -4.07
N MET A 7 -13.55 6.04 -4.82
CA MET A 7 -12.56 5.04 -4.46
C MET A 7 -11.16 5.67 -4.43
N ILE A 8 -10.79 6.43 -5.48
CA ILE A 8 -9.50 7.11 -5.57
C ILE A 8 -9.28 8.04 -4.37
N LYS A 9 -10.29 8.86 -4.02
CA LYS A 9 -10.23 9.75 -2.85
C LYS A 9 -10.02 8.98 -1.55
N LYS A 10 -10.68 7.83 -1.39
CA LYS A 10 -10.54 6.98 -0.20
C LYS A 10 -9.13 6.39 -0.08
N VAL A 11 -8.52 5.95 -1.19
CA VAL A 11 -7.13 5.45 -1.17
C VAL A 11 -6.18 6.56 -0.70
N TYR A 12 -6.26 7.74 -1.33
CA TYR A 12 -5.37 8.86 -0.98
C TYR A 12 -5.63 9.44 0.42
N SER A 13 -6.85 9.33 0.98
CA SER A 13 -7.10 9.76 2.36
C SER A 13 -6.46 8.83 3.40
N GLN A 14 -6.23 7.56 3.06
CA GLN A 14 -5.64 6.55 3.95
C GLN A 14 -4.14 6.33 3.72
N ILE A 15 -3.61 6.74 2.56
CA ILE A 15 -2.23 6.42 2.14
C ILE A 15 -1.18 6.97 3.12
N ALA A 16 -1.38 8.18 3.65
CA ALA A 16 -0.42 8.83 4.54
C ALA A 16 -0.24 8.04 5.85
N GLU A 17 -1.36 7.70 6.49
CA GLU A 17 -1.38 6.93 7.73
C GLU A 17 -0.72 5.55 7.56
N ARG A 18 -1.02 4.83 6.47
CA ARG A 18 -0.44 3.51 6.19
C ARG A 18 1.06 3.60 5.92
N VAL A 19 1.51 4.62 5.17
CA VAL A 19 2.93 4.84 4.89
C VAL A 19 3.71 5.21 6.16
N ASP A 20 3.12 6.00 7.07
CA ASP A 20 3.78 6.36 8.33
C ASP A 20 3.86 5.17 9.30
N ALA A 21 2.84 4.32 9.33
CA ALA A 21 2.91 3.02 10.01
C ALA A 21 4.04 2.15 9.42
N ALA A 22 4.11 2.03 8.09
CA ALA A 22 5.15 1.25 7.42
C ALA A 22 6.57 1.76 7.74
N LYS A 23 6.80 3.07 7.74
CA LYS A 23 8.11 3.64 8.12
C LYS A 23 8.52 3.25 9.53
N THR A 24 7.56 3.23 10.46
CA THR A 24 7.80 2.89 11.87
C THR A 24 8.21 1.41 12.00
N VAL A 25 7.51 0.53 11.29
CA VAL A 25 7.77 -0.92 11.34
C VAL A 25 9.07 -1.30 10.63
N VAL A 26 9.35 -0.69 9.47
CA VAL A 26 10.53 -1.03 8.65
C VAL A 26 11.81 -0.33 9.16
N GLY A 27 11.70 0.79 9.88
CA GLY A 27 12.83 1.46 10.53
C GLY A 27 13.82 2.16 9.58
N ARG A 28 13.46 2.36 8.32
CA ARG A 28 14.27 3.06 7.30
C ARG A 28 13.41 3.81 6.29
N PRO A 29 13.98 4.75 5.51
CA PRO A 29 13.26 5.36 4.40
C PRO A 29 12.74 4.32 3.39
N LEU A 30 11.51 4.55 2.93
CA LEU A 30 10.83 3.72 1.93
C LEU A 30 10.96 4.32 0.53
N THR A 31 11.17 3.47 -0.47
CA THR A 31 11.05 3.86 -1.88
C THR A 31 9.59 4.14 -2.24
N LEU A 32 9.34 4.75 -3.41
CA LEU A 32 7.97 4.98 -3.87
C LEU A 32 7.19 3.67 -4.04
N ALA A 33 7.83 2.63 -4.62
CA ALA A 33 7.22 1.32 -4.77
C ALA A 33 6.86 0.70 -3.41
N GLU A 34 7.75 0.77 -2.42
CA GLU A 34 7.46 0.29 -1.07
C GLU A 34 6.27 1.04 -0.46
N LYS A 35 6.22 2.36 -0.58
CA LYS A 35 5.08 3.16 -0.07
C LYS A 35 3.76 2.72 -0.69
N ILE A 36 3.73 2.46 -2.00
CA ILE A 36 2.52 1.99 -2.69
C ILE A 36 2.15 0.59 -2.21
N LEU A 37 3.09 -0.35 -2.18
CA LEU A 37 2.82 -1.73 -1.76
C LEU A 37 2.32 -1.80 -0.31
N TYR A 38 3.01 -1.13 0.62
CA TYR A 38 2.58 -1.07 2.03
C TYR A 38 1.24 -0.36 2.22
N ALA A 39 0.90 0.61 1.38
CA ALA A 39 -0.41 1.25 1.44
C ALA A 39 -1.55 0.38 0.94
N HIS A 40 -1.28 -0.66 0.14
CA HIS A 40 -2.29 -1.55 -0.45
C HIS A 40 -2.25 -2.96 0.15
N LEU A 41 -1.83 -3.10 1.42
CA LEU A 41 -1.96 -4.37 2.13
C LEU A 41 -3.44 -4.72 2.36
N TRP A 42 -3.75 -6.01 2.25
CA TRP A 42 -5.10 -6.54 2.50
C TRP A 42 -5.56 -6.26 3.94
N ASP A 43 -4.70 -6.56 4.92
CA ASP A 43 -4.98 -6.36 6.35
C ASP A 43 -4.88 -4.89 6.80
N GLY A 44 -4.60 -3.98 5.87
CA GLY A 44 -4.61 -2.54 6.12
C GLY A 44 -3.29 -2.01 6.67
N LYS A 45 -3.19 -1.87 8.00
CA LYS A 45 -1.99 -1.28 8.63
C LYS A 45 -0.87 -2.33 8.73
N PRO A 46 0.35 -2.03 8.26
CA PRO A 46 1.46 -2.96 8.38
C PRO A 46 1.83 -3.19 9.85
N THR A 47 2.01 -4.46 10.21
CA THR A 47 2.41 -4.93 11.55
C THR A 47 3.83 -5.49 11.57
N GLU A 48 4.38 -5.86 10.41
CA GLU A 48 5.71 -6.40 10.23
C GLU A 48 6.42 -5.83 8.99
N ALA A 49 7.73 -6.04 8.91
CA ALA A 49 8.54 -5.59 7.79
C ALA A 49 8.79 -6.74 6.82
N TYR A 50 8.35 -6.58 5.58
CA TYR A 50 8.53 -7.59 4.53
C TYR A 50 9.91 -7.50 3.86
N GLU A 51 10.52 -8.67 3.65
CA GLU A 51 11.81 -8.88 3.03
C GLU A 51 11.68 -9.01 1.51
N ARG A 52 12.45 -8.19 0.79
CA ARG A 52 12.42 -8.13 -0.68
C ARG A 52 12.91 -9.44 -1.30
N GLY A 53 12.15 -9.96 -2.25
CA GLY A 53 12.51 -11.17 -3.00
C GLY A 53 12.39 -12.47 -2.20
N LYS A 54 11.79 -12.41 -1.01
CA LYS A 54 11.60 -13.57 -0.13
C LYS A 54 10.15 -13.69 0.32
N ASP A 55 9.58 -12.61 0.84
CA ASP A 55 8.24 -12.67 1.41
C ASP A 55 7.18 -12.57 0.30
N TYR A 56 6.16 -13.41 0.44
CA TYR A 56 4.94 -13.31 -0.35
C TYR A 56 3.90 -12.54 0.47
N VAL A 57 3.30 -11.52 -0.13
CA VAL A 57 2.47 -10.54 0.58
C VAL A 57 1.13 -10.39 -0.11
N ASP A 58 0.06 -10.41 0.67
CA ASP A 58 -1.29 -10.22 0.18
C ASP A 58 -1.61 -8.73 0.03
N PHE A 59 -1.78 -8.32 -1.22
CA PHE A 59 -2.18 -6.96 -1.58
C PHE A 59 -3.66 -6.91 -1.95
N ALA A 60 -4.25 -5.72 -1.81
CA ALA A 60 -5.59 -5.38 -2.27
C ALA A 60 -5.48 -4.44 -3.49
N PRO A 61 -5.39 -4.97 -4.74
CA PRO A 61 -5.36 -4.13 -5.93
C PRO A 61 -6.67 -3.36 -6.10
N ASP A 62 -6.57 -2.09 -6.47
CA ASP A 62 -7.76 -1.25 -6.66
C ASP A 62 -8.56 -1.61 -7.93
N ARG A 63 -7.88 -2.16 -8.94
CA ARG A 63 -8.50 -2.50 -10.24
C ARG A 63 -7.71 -3.57 -10.99
N VAL A 64 -8.42 -4.27 -11.88
CA VAL A 64 -7.86 -5.24 -12.82
C VAL A 64 -8.25 -4.84 -14.25
N ALA A 65 -7.32 -4.99 -15.19
CA ALA A 65 -7.56 -4.83 -16.61
C ALA A 65 -7.14 -6.12 -17.33
N CYS A 66 -7.97 -6.60 -18.26
CA CYS A 66 -7.72 -7.79 -19.06
C CYS A 66 -7.71 -7.40 -20.55
N GLN A 67 -6.83 -8.01 -21.34
CA GLN A 67 -6.69 -7.80 -22.78
C GLN A 67 -7.24 -8.97 -23.61
#